data_AF-A0A430CE61-F1
#
_entry.id   AF-A0A430CE61-F1
#
_cell.length_a   1.000
_cell.length_b   1.000
_cell.length_c   1.000
_cell.angle_alpha   90.00
_cell.angle_beta   90.00
_cell.angle_gamma   90.00
#
_symmetry.space_group_name_H-M   'P 1'
#
loop_
_entity.id
_entity.type
_entity.pdbx_description
1 polymer ?
#
loop_
_entity_poly.entity_id
_entity_poly.type
_entity_poly.pdbx_seq_one_letter_code
_entity_poly.pdbx_strand_id
1 'polypeptide(L)'
;MKPAVTESALDGVIERLLMANGEVAAMLLDAASLEADFDRVTIARQVRHVGASGTADLVVRYWLGAACTAMLLVENKIDAGFTPDQPARYAISRDAQRASAPAIATLLLAPAVYLAGSKAGFRV
;
A
#
# COMPACT_ATOMS: atom_id res chain seq x y z
N MET A 1 22.24 21.67 4.15
CA MET A 1 20.77 21.53 4.06
C MET A 1 20.47 20.06 3.83
N LYS A 2 19.80 19.37 4.77
CA LYS A 2 19.36 17.99 4.52
C LYS A 2 18.29 18.03 3.43
N PRO A 3 18.32 17.15 2.41
CA PRO A 3 17.21 17.05 1.48
C PRO A 3 15.95 16.71 2.29
N ALA A 4 14.91 17.52 2.14
CA ALA A 4 13.61 17.22 2.71
C ALA A 4 12.98 16.10 1.87
N VAL A 5 13.16 14.86 2.30
CA VAL A 5 12.44 13.73 1.71
C VAL A 5 10.99 13.87 2.11
N THR A 6 10.10 14.02 1.14
CA THR A 6 8.65 14.10 1.36
C THR A 6 8.00 12.73 1.13
N GLU A 7 6.83 12.49 1.73
CA GLU A 7 6.04 11.27 1.49
C GLU A 7 5.72 11.09 0.00
N SER A 8 5.40 12.18 -0.72
CA SER A 8 5.20 12.14 -2.18
C SER A 8 6.46 11.75 -2.98
N ALA A 9 7.65 12.10 -2.51
CA ALA A 9 8.90 11.63 -3.12
C ALA A 9 9.13 10.13 -2.87
N LEU A 10 8.70 9.65 -1.69
CA LEU A 10 8.76 8.24 -1.32
C LEU A 10 7.84 7.38 -2.21
N ASP A 11 6.60 7.82 -2.49
CA ASP A 11 5.69 7.15 -3.43
C ASP A 11 6.38 6.83 -4.76
N GLY A 12 7.08 7.83 -5.34
CA GLY A 12 7.73 7.69 -6.64
C GLY A 12 8.99 6.81 -6.60
N VAL A 13 9.64 6.68 -5.44
CA VAL A 13 10.74 5.71 -5.25
C VAL A 13 10.18 4.30 -5.15
N ILE A 14 9.14 4.09 -4.35
CA ILE A 14 8.50 2.80 -4.14
C ILE A 14 7.90 2.27 -5.44
N GLU A 15 7.21 3.13 -6.20
CA GLU A 15 6.68 2.78 -7.53
C GLU A 15 7.78 2.26 -8.46
N ARG A 16 8.89 2.99 -8.57
CA ARG A 16 10.02 2.57 -9.42
C ARG A 16 10.64 1.25 -8.97
N LEU A 17 10.78 1.04 -7.66
CA LEU A 17 11.31 -0.19 -7.10
C LEU A 17 10.41 -1.39 -7.42
N LEU A 18 9.11 -1.24 -7.22
CA LEU A 18 8.12 -2.30 -7.49
C LEU A 18 8.02 -2.64 -8.98
N MET A 19 8.10 -1.64 -9.86
CA MET A 19 8.08 -1.87 -11.31
C MET A 19 9.38 -2.51 -11.82
N ALA A 20 10.51 -2.26 -11.17
CA ALA A 20 11.82 -2.77 -11.59
C ALA A 20 12.19 -4.11 -10.96
N ASN A 21 11.59 -4.48 -9.82
CA ASN A 21 12.00 -5.65 -9.06
C ASN A 21 10.79 -6.46 -8.54
N GLY A 22 10.53 -7.59 -9.18
CA GLY A 22 9.48 -8.53 -8.79
C GLY A 22 9.65 -9.12 -7.38
N GLU A 23 10.88 -9.22 -6.87
CA GLU A 23 11.13 -9.70 -5.50
C GLU A 23 10.62 -8.71 -4.45
N VAL A 24 10.71 -7.40 -4.72
CA VAL A 24 10.15 -6.37 -3.84
C VAL A 24 8.62 -6.44 -3.87
N ALA A 25 8.03 -6.69 -5.04
CA ALA A 25 6.59 -6.91 -5.15
C ALA A 25 6.13 -8.15 -4.37
N ALA A 26 6.86 -9.26 -4.47
CA ALA A 26 6.60 -10.47 -3.69
C ALA A 26 6.75 -10.23 -2.17
N MET A 27 7.79 -9.48 -1.77
CA MET A 27 8.00 -9.07 -0.37
C MET A 27 6.79 -8.28 0.18
N LEU A 28 6.18 -7.40 -0.62
CA LEU A 28 5.00 -6.65 -0.16
C LEU A 28 3.75 -7.53 -0.01
N LEU A 29 3.59 -8.58 -0.82
CA LEU A 29 2.52 -9.56 -0.63
C LEU A 29 2.70 -10.33 0.67
N ASP A 30 3.92 -10.81 0.93
CA ASP A 30 4.28 -11.53 2.15
C ASP A 30 4.05 -10.68 3.40
N ALA A 31 4.52 -9.42 3.38
CA ALA A 31 4.29 -8.45 4.45
C ALA A 31 2.80 -8.13 4.69
N ALA A 32 1.95 -8.32 3.67
CA ALA A 32 0.50 -8.19 3.78
C ALA A 32 -0.22 -9.50 4.11
N SER A 33 0.53 -10.59 4.33
CA SER A 33 0.01 -11.94 4.52
C SER A 33 -0.97 -12.36 3.41
N LEU A 34 -0.67 -11.98 2.18
CA LEU A 34 -1.40 -12.37 0.98
C LEU A 34 -0.60 -13.39 0.18
N GLU A 35 -1.25 -14.47 -0.22
CA GLU A 35 -0.72 -15.44 -1.18
C GLU A 35 -1.36 -15.19 -2.54
N ALA A 36 -0.54 -14.86 -3.54
CA ALA A 36 -1.00 -14.66 -4.91
C ALA A 36 0.14 -14.89 -5.91
N ASP A 37 -0.14 -15.67 -6.95
CA ASP A 37 0.71 -15.75 -8.13
C ASP A 37 0.58 -14.49 -8.98
N PHE A 38 1.68 -14.04 -9.58
CA PHE A 38 1.68 -12.90 -10.49
C PHE A 38 2.82 -12.97 -11.51
N ASP A 39 2.59 -12.42 -12.71
CA ASP A 39 3.60 -12.20 -13.75
C ASP A 39 3.98 -10.71 -13.89
N ARG A 40 3.14 -9.81 -13.37
CA ARG A 40 3.39 -8.37 -13.37
C ARG A 40 2.63 -7.65 -12.27
N VAL A 41 3.05 -6.41 -12.03
CA VAL A 41 2.32 -5.45 -11.20
C VAL A 41 1.93 -4.21 -12.00
N THR A 42 0.86 -3.56 -11.59
CA THR A 42 0.53 -2.19 -12.00
C THR A 42 0.32 -1.33 -10.77
N ILE A 43 0.77 -0.08 -10.84
CA ILE A 43 0.77 0.83 -9.70
C ILE A 43 0.04 2.10 -10.10
N ALA A 44 -0.83 2.58 -9.21
CA ALA A 44 -1.47 3.88 -9.33
C ALA A 44 -1.23 4.67 -8.06
N ARG A 45 -0.85 5.94 -8.21
CA ARG A 45 -0.57 6.86 -7.10
C ARG A 45 -1.80 7.70 -6.74
N GLN A 46 -1.91 8.07 -5.47
CA GLN A 46 -2.91 9.03 -4.96
C GLN A 46 -4.34 8.67 -5.42
N VAL A 47 -4.70 7.41 -5.25
CA VAL A 47 -5.97 6.84 -5.72
C VAL A 47 -7.05 7.14 -4.71
N ARG A 48 -8.16 7.74 -5.15
CA ARG A 48 -9.30 8.01 -4.27
C ARG A 48 -9.82 6.72 -3.63
N HIS A 49 -10.08 6.75 -2.34
CA HIS A 49 -10.76 5.65 -1.68
C HIS A 49 -12.14 5.40 -2.29
N VAL A 50 -12.51 4.13 -2.40
CA VAL A 50 -13.86 3.71 -2.80
C VAL A 50 -14.73 3.65 -1.55
N GLY A 51 -15.87 4.33 -1.54
CA GLY A 51 -16.78 4.34 -0.38
C GLY A 51 -16.32 5.15 0.84
N ALA A 52 -15.17 5.83 0.76
CA ALA A 52 -14.67 6.73 1.81
C ALA A 52 -14.03 8.00 1.21
N SER A 53 -13.77 9.01 2.04
CA SER A 53 -13.05 10.22 1.64
C SER A 53 -11.53 10.01 1.61
N GLY A 54 -10.81 10.93 0.94
CA GLY A 54 -9.35 10.91 0.84
C GLY A 54 -8.80 9.94 -0.20
N THR A 55 -7.49 9.73 -0.15
CA THR A 55 -6.71 8.94 -1.11
C THR A 55 -5.87 7.88 -0.39
N ALA A 56 -5.63 6.77 -1.07
CA ALA A 56 -4.50 5.89 -0.79
C ALA A 56 -3.26 6.38 -1.53
N ASP A 57 -2.09 6.30 -0.91
CA ASP A 57 -0.84 6.77 -1.52
C ASP A 57 -0.49 5.96 -2.75
N LEU A 58 -0.58 4.63 -2.63
CA LEU A 58 -0.44 3.71 -3.76
C LEU A 58 -1.56 2.67 -3.77
N VAL A 59 -1.96 2.25 -4.96
CA VAL A 59 -2.69 1.00 -5.19
C VAL A 59 -1.85 0.12 -6.09
N VAL A 60 -1.39 -0.99 -5.53
CA VAL A 60 -0.62 -2.01 -6.25
C VAL A 60 -1.57 -3.14 -6.63
N ARG A 61 -1.62 -3.48 -7.91
CA ARG A 61 -2.39 -4.63 -8.42
C ARG A 61 -1.43 -5.67 -8.98
N TYR A 62 -1.63 -6.91 -8.57
CA TYR A 62 -0.87 -8.06 -8.98
C TYR A 62 -1.68 -8.83 -10.02
N TRP A 63 -1.05 -9.16 -11.13
CA TRP A 63 -1.73 -9.78 -12.26
C TRP A 63 -1.07 -11.09 -12.66
N LEU A 64 -1.90 -12.07 -13.02
CA LEU A 64 -1.48 -13.29 -13.71
C LEU A 64 -2.30 -13.42 -14.99
N GLY A 65 -1.66 -13.30 -16.15
CA GLY A 65 -2.36 -13.17 -17.42
C GLY A 65 -3.31 -11.97 -17.39
N ALA A 66 -4.60 -12.17 -17.66
CA ALA A 66 -5.60 -11.10 -17.60
C ALA A 66 -6.25 -10.91 -16.20
N ALA A 67 -5.98 -11.80 -15.26
CA ALA A 67 -6.64 -11.81 -13.95
C ALA A 67 -5.87 -10.96 -12.93
N CYS A 68 -6.57 -10.09 -12.20
CA CYS A 68 -6.03 -9.43 -11.01
C CYS A 68 -6.12 -10.40 -9.84
N THR A 69 -4.99 -10.90 -9.35
CA THR A 69 -4.90 -11.93 -8.32
C THR A 69 -4.82 -11.35 -6.92
N ALA A 70 -4.21 -10.18 -6.76
CA ALA A 70 -4.20 -9.47 -5.50
C ALA A 70 -4.19 -7.94 -5.68
N MET A 71 -4.60 -7.24 -4.63
CA MET A 71 -4.53 -5.79 -4.56
C MET A 71 -4.06 -5.33 -3.17
N LEU A 72 -3.12 -4.39 -3.15
CA LEU A 72 -2.69 -3.72 -1.93
C LEU A 72 -3.09 -2.24 -1.99
N LEU A 73 -3.75 -1.76 -0.94
CA LEU A 73 -3.92 -0.33 -0.66
C LEU A 73 -2.80 0.09 0.28
N VAL A 74 -1.90 0.95 -0.17
CA VAL A 74 -0.68 1.30 0.57
C VAL A 74 -0.76 2.72 1.08
N GLU A 75 -0.43 2.89 2.36
CA GLU A 75 -0.13 4.17 3.01
C GLU A 75 1.37 4.24 3.28
N ASN A 76 2.03 5.33 2.87
CA ASN A 76 3.43 5.59 3.14
C ASN A 76 3.56 6.63 4.25
N LYS A 77 4.29 6.33 5.34
CA LYS A 77 4.53 7.27 6.43
C LYS A 77 6.01 7.46 6.73
N ILE A 78 6.44 8.71 6.94
CA ILE A 78 7.79 9.02 7.40
C ILE A 78 7.75 9.50 8.86
N ASP A 79 6.99 10.55 9.13
CA ASP A 79 6.89 11.21 10.44
C ASP A 79 5.47 11.67 10.80
N ALA A 80 4.59 11.86 9.81
CA ALA A 80 3.20 12.25 10.03
C ALA A 80 2.39 11.10 10.64
N GLY A 81 1.80 11.35 11.81
CA GLY A 81 0.89 10.39 12.45
C GLY A 81 -0.38 10.15 11.62
N PHE A 82 -1.01 8.99 11.83
CA PHE A 82 -2.33 8.70 11.28
C PHE A 82 -3.37 9.73 11.74
N THR A 83 -4.25 10.16 10.83
CA THR A 83 -5.51 10.75 11.28
C THR A 83 -6.36 9.65 11.94
N PRO A 84 -7.12 9.92 13.02
CA PRO A 84 -7.82 8.88 13.78
C PRO A 84 -8.75 7.98 12.95
N ASP A 85 -9.31 8.53 11.87
CA ASP A 85 -10.25 7.86 10.97
C ASP A 85 -9.56 7.09 9.82
N GLN A 86 -8.27 7.30 9.58
CA GLN A 86 -7.57 6.78 8.40
C GLN A 86 -7.60 5.24 8.29
N PRO A 87 -7.36 4.45 9.36
CA PRO A 87 -7.50 2.99 9.28
C PRO A 87 -8.91 2.55 8.84
N ALA A 88 -9.96 3.24 9.30
CA ALA A 88 -11.33 2.93 8.92
C ALA A 88 -11.60 3.26 7.45
N ARG A 89 -11.07 4.37 6.93
CA ARG A 89 -11.19 4.75 5.50
C ARG A 89 -10.58 3.69 4.58
N TYR A 90 -9.41 3.17 4.94
CA TYR A 90 -8.77 2.07 4.20
C TYR A 90 -9.57 0.77 4.29
N ALA A 91 -10.08 0.39 5.45
CA ALA A 91 -10.90 -0.81 5.61
C ALA A 91 -12.17 -0.75 4.73
N ILE A 92 -12.88 0.38 4.73
CA ILE A 92 -14.04 0.62 3.86
C ILE A 92 -13.64 0.48 2.38
N SER A 93 -12.55 1.12 1.98
CA SER A 93 -12.07 1.08 0.59
C SER A 93 -11.60 -0.29 0.13
N ARG A 94 -11.02 -1.09 1.03
CA ARG A 94 -10.65 -2.49 0.78
C ARG A 94 -11.91 -3.32 0.56
N ASP A 95 -12.86 -3.24 1.49
CA ASP A 95 -14.06 -4.07 1.46
C ASP A 95 -14.96 -3.74 0.26
N ALA A 96 -15.03 -2.47 -0.14
CA ALA A 96 -15.73 -2.03 -1.34
C ALA A 96 -15.12 -2.57 -2.65
N GLN A 97 -13.84 -2.97 -2.64
CA GLN A 97 -13.14 -3.48 -3.82
C GLN A 97 -13.05 -5.01 -3.88
N ARG A 98 -13.69 -5.76 -2.97
CA ARG A 98 -13.61 -7.23 -2.93
C ARG A 98 -13.99 -7.94 -4.24
N ALA A 99 -14.80 -7.32 -5.09
CA ALA A 99 -15.15 -7.86 -6.40
C ALA A 99 -14.04 -7.68 -7.47
N SER A 100 -13.04 -6.83 -7.21
CA SER A 100 -11.99 -6.47 -8.17
C SER A 100 -10.73 -7.34 -8.09
N ALA A 101 -10.53 -8.06 -6.98
CA ALA A 101 -9.45 -9.01 -6.80
C ALA A 101 -9.82 -10.01 -5.68
N PRO A 102 -9.40 -11.28 -5.75
CA PRO A 102 -9.73 -12.29 -4.75
C PRO A 102 -9.00 -12.07 -3.42
N ALA A 103 -7.81 -11.46 -3.43
CA ALA A 103 -7.05 -11.10 -2.23
C ALA A 103 -6.82 -9.59 -2.17
N ILE A 104 -7.22 -8.95 -1.07
CA ILE A 104 -7.04 -7.49 -0.88
C ILE A 104 -6.61 -7.19 0.55
N ALA A 105 -5.55 -6.41 0.71
CA ALA A 105 -5.08 -5.94 2.01
C ALA A 105 -4.73 -4.45 1.99
N THR A 106 -4.62 -3.90 3.20
CA THR A 106 -4.04 -2.58 3.42
C THR A 106 -2.65 -2.76 4.00
N LEU A 107 -1.66 -2.05 3.46
CA LEU A 107 -0.28 -2.11 3.92
C LEU A 107 0.21 -0.72 4.33
N LEU A 108 0.86 -0.65 5.49
CA LEU A 108 1.58 0.54 5.93
C LEU A 108 3.07 0.36 5.63
N LEU A 109 3.64 1.24 4.83
CA LEU A 109 5.08 1.30 4.61
C LEU A 109 5.64 2.49 5.39
N ALA A 110 6.49 2.20 6.37
CA ALA A 110 7.10 3.23 7.18
C ALA A 110 8.48 2.81 7.70
N PRO A 111 9.40 3.75 7.98
CA PRO A 111 10.62 3.45 8.70
C PRO A 111 10.33 2.80 10.06
N ALA A 112 11.20 1.91 10.51
CA ALA A 112 11.04 1.23 11.80
C ALA A 112 10.87 2.20 12.99
N VAL A 113 11.53 3.37 12.93
CA VAL A 113 11.39 4.44 13.93
C VAL A 113 9.96 4.99 14.00
N TYR A 114 9.26 5.08 12.88
CA TYR A 114 7.85 5.49 12.86
C TYR A 114 6.97 4.43 13.53
N LEU A 115 7.19 3.14 13.20
CA LEU A 115 6.44 2.03 13.78
C LEU A 115 6.64 1.92 15.30
N ALA A 116 7.86 2.16 15.79
CA ALA A 116 8.16 2.14 17.22
C ALA A 116 7.49 3.28 18.01
N GLY A 117 7.27 4.44 17.39
CA GLY A 117 6.57 5.58 17.99
C GLY A 117 5.06 5.60 17.76
N SER A 118 4.57 4.79 16.82
CA SER A 118 3.18 4.70 16.42
C SER A 118 2.35 3.96 17.48
N LYS A 119 1.32 4.62 18.03
CA LYS A 119 0.27 3.97 18.85
C LYS A 119 -0.74 3.19 18.02
N ALA A 120 -0.63 3.20 16.68
CA ALA A 120 -1.48 2.39 15.81
C ALA A 120 -0.96 0.95 15.89
N GLY A 121 -1.71 0.08 16.57
CA GLY A 121 -1.37 -1.33 16.83
C GLY A 121 -1.37 -2.21 15.58
N PHE A 122 -0.55 -1.88 14.58
CA PHE A 122 -0.14 -2.82 13.55
C PHE A 122 0.85 -3.79 14.19
N ARG A 123 0.44 -5.04 14.37
CA ARG A 123 1.38 -6.12 14.68
C ARG A 123 2.16 -6.41 13.40
N VAL A 124 3.49 -6.27 13.50
CA VAL A 124 4.46 -6.83 12.56
C VAL A 124 4.34 -8.34 12.56
#